data_AF-A0A842YG57-F1
#
_entry.id   AF-A0A842YG57-F1
#
_cell.length_a   1.000
_cell.length_b   1.000
_cell.length_c   1.000
_cell.angle_alpha   90.00
_cell.angle_beta   90.00
_cell.angle_gamma   90.00
#
_symmetry.space_group_name_H-M   'P 1'
#
loop_
_entity.id
_entity.type
_entity.pdbx_description
1 polymer ?
#
loop_
_entity_poly.entity_id
_entity_poly.type
_entity_poly.pdbx_seq_one_letter_code
_entity_poly.pdbx_strand_id
1 'polypeptide(L)' 'MNVIILGSGKIGSIIGREFASIQKDSKITMADSVKARASQASSAIHGSNWTTIDITDYQVFVEKLTGYDLI' A
#
# COMPACT_ATOMS: atom_id res chain seq x y z
N MET A 1 -13.60 0.89 -1.25
CA MET A 1 -12.81 0.89 -0.02
C MET A 1 -11.39 1.32 -0.34
N ASN A 2 -10.81 2.23 0.44
CA ASN A 2 -9.44 2.68 0.30
C ASN A 2 -8.56 1.83 1.23
N VAL A 3 -7.62 1.09 0.68
CA VAL A 3 -6.73 0.19 1.43
C VAL A 3 -5.29 0.62 1.22
N ILE A 4 -4.53 0.72 2.30
CA ILE A 4 -3.08 0.85 2.24
C ILE A 4 -2.46 -0.46 2.73
N ILE A 5 -1.33 -0.86 2.14
CA ILE A 5 -0.56 -2.00 2.64
C ILE A 5 0.80 -1.49 3.06
N LEU A 6 1.08 -1.57 4.36
CA LEU A 6 2.34 -1.16 4.94
C LEU A 6 3.39 -2.26 4.78
N GLY A 7 4.43 -1.97 4.00
CA GLY A 7 5.51 -2.88 3.68
C GLY A 7 5.27 -3.59 2.35
N SER A 8 6.14 -3.33 1.37
CA SER A 8 6.05 -3.86 0.01
C SER A 8 7.10 -4.94 -0.26
N GLY A 9 7.50 -5.66 0.80
CA GLY A 9 8.33 -6.85 0.71
C GLY A 9 7.58 -8.04 0.13
N LYS A 10 8.12 -9.25 0.32
CA LYS A 10 7.51 -10.51 -0.19
C LYS A 10 6.05 -10.68 0.23
N ILE A 11 5.77 -10.54 1.53
CA ILE A 11 4.44 -10.80 2.10
C ILE A 11 3.44 -9.74 1.67
N GLY A 12 3.74 -8.45 1.88
CA GLY A 12 2.83 -7.37 1.52
C GLY A 12 2.50 -7.32 0.02
N SER A 13 3.47 -7.64 -0.84
CA SER A 13 3.22 -7.75 -2.29
C SER A 13 2.23 -8.87 -2.64
N ILE A 14 2.32 -10.02 -1.96
CA ILE A 14 1.37 -11.13 -2.17
C ILE A 14 -0.01 -10.74 -1.62
N ILE A 15 -0.07 -10.18 -0.40
CA ILE A 15 -1.33 -9.72 0.21
C ILE A 15 -2.02 -8.72 -0.71
N GLY A 16 -1.30 -7.71 -1.20
CA GLY A 16 -1.89 -6.71 -2.10
C GLY A 16 -2.46 -7.32 -3.37
N ARG A 17 -1.73 -8.24 -3.99
CA ARG A 17 -2.19 -8.91 -5.21
C ARG A 17 -3.41 -9.79 -4.96
N GLU A 18 -3.38 -10.63 -3.92
CA GLU A 18 -4.51 -11.50 -3.58
C GLU A 18 -5.72 -10.67 -3.14
N PHE A 19 -5.51 -9.61 -2.37
CA PHE A 19 -6.57 -8.71 -1.96
C PHE A 19 -7.24 -8.04 -3.16
N ALA A 20 -6.47 -7.53 -4.14
CA ALA A 20 -7.02 -6.99 -5.38
C ALA A 20 -7.71 -8.06 -6.24
N SER A 21 -7.30 -9.33 -6.11
CA SER A 21 -7.94 -10.43 -6.83
C SER A 21 -9.35 -10.70 -6.31
N ILE A 22 -9.59 -10.49 -5.01
CA ILE A 22 -10.85 -10.74 -4.33
C ILE A 22 -11.74 -9.48 -4.28
N GLN A 23 -11.16 -8.32 -3.97
CA GLN A 23 -11.86 -7.06 -3.72
C GLN A 23 -11.69 -6.08 -4.89
N LYS A 24 -12.45 -6.31 -5.98
CA LYS A 24 -12.30 -5.59 -7.25
C LYS A 24 -12.53 -4.08 -7.18
N ASP A 25 -13.38 -3.63 -6.26
CA ASP A 25 -13.75 -2.21 -6.11
C ASP A 25 -12.90 -1.46 -5.08
N SER A 26 -11.83 -2.11 -4.57
CA SER A 26 -10.92 -1.49 -3.62
C SER A 26 -9.80 -0.71 -4.31
N LYS A 27 -9.54 0.50 -3.81
CA LYS A 27 -8.38 1.31 -4.21
C LYS A 27 -7.21 0.94 -3.32
N ILE A 28 -6.28 0.16 -3.86
CA ILE A 28 -5.10 -0.31 -3.12
C ILE A 28 -3.95 0.67 -3.30
N THR A 29 -3.27 1.01 -2.21
CA THR A 29 -2.01 1.75 -2.20
C THR A 29 -0.91 0.91 -1.55
N MET A 30 0.15 0.62 -2.31
CA MET A 30 1.33 -0.05 -1.75
C MET A 30 2.26 0.97 -1.10
N ALA A 31 2.64 0.75 0.15
CA ALA A 31 3.54 1.64 0.89
C ALA A 31 4.82 0.92 1.34
N ASP A 32 5.94 1.63 1.27
CA ASP A 32 7.23 1.17 1.79
C ASP A 32 8.10 2.39 2.11
N SER A 33 9.11 2.24 2.96
CA SER A 33 10.11 3.30 3.15
C SER A 33 11.03 3.41 1.92
N VAL A 34 11.17 2.32 1.15
CA VAL A 34 11.94 2.27 -0.10
C VAL A 34 11.01 2.42 -1.30
N LYS A 35 11.08 3.60 -1.94
CA LYS A 35 10.30 3.95 -3.15
C LYS A 35 10.23 2.82 -4.18
N ALA A 36 11.38 2.23 -4.53
CA ALA A 36 11.46 1.20 -5.56
C ALA A 36 10.62 -0.04 -5.23
N ARG A 37 10.53 -0.42 -3.95
CA ARG A 37 9.74 -1.57 -3.50
C ARG A 37 8.25 -1.28 -3.62
N ALA A 38 7.81 -0.13 -3.12
CA ALA A 38 6.41 0.29 -3.21
C ALA A 38 5.93 0.36 -4.68
N SER A 39 6.71 1.00 -5.56
CA SER A 39 6.38 1.11 -6.98
C SER A 39 6.38 -0.24 -7.70
N GLN A 40 7.34 -1.12 -7.38
CA GLN A 40 7.41 -2.46 -7.99
C GLN A 40 6.26 -3.35 -7.54
N ALA A 41 5.86 -3.29 -6.27
CA ALA A 41 4.73 -4.08 -5.78
C ALA A 41 3.41 -3.60 -6.39
N SER A 42 3.22 -2.28 -6.52
CA SER A 42 2.03 -1.69 -7.13
C SER A 42 1.92 -2.00 -8.63
N SER A 43 3.02 -2.10 -9.38
CA SER A 43 2.96 -2.38 -10.82
C SER A 43 2.37 -3.76 -11.16
N ALA A 44 2.38 -4.70 -10.20
CA ALA A 44 1.75 -6.01 -10.35
C ALA A 44 0.22 -5.99 -10.11
N ILE A 45 -0.34 -4.85 -9.71
CA ILE A 45 -1.76 -4.69 -9.36
C ILE A 45 -2.35 -3.57 -10.23
N HIS A 46 -3.18 -3.96 -11.19
CA HIS A 46 -3.81 -3.01 -12.10
C HIS A 46 -4.65 -1.98 -11.35
N GLY A 47 -4.44 -0.69 -11.64
CA GLY A 47 -5.19 0.41 -11.01
C GLY A 47 -4.79 0.73 -9.56
N SER A 48 -3.75 0.10 -9.01
CA SER A 48 -3.23 0.45 -7.69
C SER A 48 -2.35 1.70 -7.72
N ASN A 49 -2.24 2.36 -6.56
CA ASN A 49 -1.29 3.43 -6.32
C ASN A 49 -0.12 2.93 -5.48
N TRP A 50 0.90 3.77 -5.33
CA TRP A 50 1.96 3.56 -4.35
C TRP A 50 2.37 4.88 -3.69
N THR A 51 2.96 4.78 -2.50
CA THR A 51 3.52 5.92 -1.78
C THR A 51 4.74 5.50 -0.96
N THR A 52 5.52 6.47 -0.50
CA THR A 52 6.56 6.22 0.50
C THR A 52 6.08 6.58 1.89
N ILE A 53 6.33 5.72 2.86
CA ILE A 53 6.03 5.99 4.28
C ILE A 53 7.26 5.61 5.10
N ASP A 54 7.71 6.56 5.90
CA ASP A 54 8.62 6.30 7.02
C ASP A 54 7.77 6.29 8.29
N ILE A 55 7.76 5.14 8.99
CA ILE A 55 6.99 4.96 10.22
C ILE A 55 7.69 5.58 11.44
N THR A 56 8.95 5.96 11.32
CA THR A 56 9.72 6.60 12.40
C THR A 56 9.31 8.05 12.61
N ASP A 57 8.76 8.70 11.58
CA ASP A 57 8.08 9.99 11.68
C ASP A 57 6.59 9.77 11.99
N TYR A 58 6.28 9.68 13.29
CA TYR A 58 4.93 9.35 13.76
C TYR A 58 3.86 10.33 13.24
N GLN A 59 4.16 11.63 13.20
CA GLN A 59 3.18 12.63 12.77
C GLN A 59 2.87 12.46 11.28
N VAL A 60 3.91 12.38 10.44
CA VAL A 60 3.75 12.17 9.00
C VAL A 60 3.09 10.83 8.71
N PHE A 61 3.40 9.80 9.50
CA PHE A 61 2.78 8.48 9.38
C PHE A 61 1.26 8.55 9.60
N VAL A 62 0.80 9.14 10.71
CA VAL A 62 -0.63 9.27 11.02
C VAL A 62 -1.37 10.11 9.97
N GLU A 63 -0.78 11.21 9.53
CA GLU A 63 -1.35 12.04 8.46
C GLU A 63 -1.53 11.23 7.16
N LYS A 64 -0.53 10.42 6.79
CA LYS A 64 -0.59 9.57 5.58
C LYS A 64 -1.57 8.41 5.69
N LEU A 65 -1.90 7.95 6.89
CA LEU A 65 -2.93 6.91 7.09
C LEU A 65 -4.36 7.46 7.05
N THR A 66 -4.52 8.78 7.14
CA THR A 66 -5.85 9.41 7.11
C THR A 66 -6.51 9.18 5.74
N GLY A 67 -7.75 8.69 5.74
CA GLY A 67 -8.53 8.45 4.52
C GLY A 67 -8.46 7.02 3.97
N TYR A 68 -7.73 6.12 4.63
CA TYR A 68 -7.79 4.68 4.40
C TYR A 68 -8.80 4.02 5.35
N ASP A 69 -9.59 3.10 4.81
CA ASP A 69 -10.58 2.32 5.55
C ASP A 69 -9.94 1.06 6.19
N LEU A 70 -8.81 0.62 5.65
CA LEU A 70 -8.03 -0.54 6.07
C LEU A 70 -6.53 -0.31 5.83
N ILE A 71 -5.71 -0.74 6.78
CA ILE A 71 -4.25 -0.56 6.83
C ILE A 71 -3.56 -1.91 6.95
#